data_AF-A0A074XI51-F1
#
_entry.id   AF-A0A074XI51-F1
#
_cell.length_a   1.000
_cell.length_b   1.000
_cell.length_c   1.000
_cell.angle_alpha   90.00
_cell.angle_beta   90.00
_cell.angle_gamma   90.00
#
_symmetry.space_group_name_H-M   'P 1'
#
loop_
_entity.id
_entity.type
_entity.pdbx_description
1 polymer ?
#
loop_
_entity_poly.entity_id
_entity_poly.type
_entity_poly.pdbx_seq_one_letter_code
_entity_poly.pdbx_strand_id
1 'polypeptide(L)'
;MPPMAAGGMQRGVYGRAESPYNMEYLTAAFSSGSSNGAATSTAASFAAFGLGSETVSSGRSPASNNGLVCHTPSRGVISRRGLWPLYVTCDVVVPLTRTVKDMLAVLEVITQPDPETIGDFWRDQCTVTLPKASNLEGDLSRLYDAHSLRGKRLAVPKMYTEDRSGTSISKARFGSEGVKKVWAQAQSDLTSSGAI
;
A
#
# COMPACT_ATOMS: atom_id res chain seq x y z
N MET A 1 1.36 -10.19 12.67
CA MET A 1 0.01 -9.84 12.15
C MET A 1 -1.06 -10.34 13.13
N PRO A 2 -2.23 -9.69 13.22
CA PRO A 2 -3.38 -10.19 13.99
C PRO A 2 -3.91 -11.51 13.39
N PRO A 3 -4.72 -12.29 14.14
CA PRO A 3 -5.30 -13.53 13.63
C PRO A 3 -5.99 -13.35 12.28
N MET A 4 -5.67 -14.23 11.32
CA MET A 4 -6.26 -14.27 9.97
C MET A 4 -6.15 -13.00 9.14
N ALA A 5 -5.25 -12.07 9.50
CA ALA A 5 -5.21 -10.71 8.94
C ALA A 5 -6.47 -9.86 9.20
N ALA A 6 -7.44 -10.36 9.96
CA ALA A 6 -8.74 -9.74 10.20
C ALA A 6 -8.65 -8.65 11.28
N GLY A 7 -7.94 -7.56 10.98
CA GLY A 7 -7.77 -6.43 11.89
C GLY A 7 -6.52 -5.61 11.58
N GLY A 8 -5.97 -4.97 12.62
CA GLY A 8 -4.73 -4.20 12.53
C GLY A 8 -3.79 -4.48 13.70
N MET A 9 -4.10 -3.93 14.87
CA MET A 9 -3.18 -3.91 16.02
C MET A 9 -3.63 -4.80 17.20
N GLN A 10 -4.66 -5.64 17.00
CA GLN A 10 -5.02 -6.70 17.92
C GLN A 10 -3.86 -7.70 18.05
N ARG A 11 -3.65 -8.24 19.25
CA ARG A 11 -2.59 -9.23 19.50
C ARG A 11 -3.04 -10.61 19.01
N GLY A 12 -2.22 -11.25 18.19
CA GLY A 12 -2.38 -12.65 17.81
C GLY A 12 -1.52 -13.57 18.68
N VAL A 13 -1.28 -14.79 18.21
CA VAL A 13 -0.40 -15.78 18.88
C VAL A 13 1.03 -15.28 19.08
N TYR A 14 1.49 -14.35 18.22
CA TYR A 14 2.81 -13.71 18.30
C TYR A 14 2.77 -12.29 18.86
N GLY A 15 1.67 -11.89 19.52
CA GLY A 15 1.48 -10.51 19.97
C GLY A 15 1.23 -9.55 18.81
N ARG A 16 1.88 -8.37 18.85
CA ARG A 16 1.86 -7.32 17.80
C ARG A 16 3.23 -6.65 17.72
N ALA A 17 3.57 -6.07 16.57
CA ALA A 17 4.75 -5.20 16.46
C ALA A 17 4.49 -3.82 17.07
N GLU A 18 5.53 -3.16 17.57
CA GLU A 18 5.48 -1.76 18.03
C GLU A 18 6.20 -0.84 17.03
N SER A 19 5.98 0.47 17.16
CA SER A 19 6.51 1.46 16.22
C SER A 19 8.01 1.69 16.44
N PRO A 20 8.85 1.66 15.40
CA PRO A 20 10.27 1.99 15.52
C PRO A 20 10.52 3.51 15.59
N TYR A 21 9.50 4.34 15.34
CA TYR A 21 9.60 5.80 15.35
C TYR A 21 9.18 6.44 16.68
N ASN A 22 8.10 5.94 17.28
CA ASN A 22 7.58 6.47 18.55
C ASN A 22 6.71 5.42 19.25
N MET A 23 7.15 4.97 20.43
CA MET A 23 6.49 3.93 21.22
C MET A 23 5.11 4.33 21.78
N GLU A 24 4.78 5.62 21.78
CA GLU A 24 3.46 6.11 22.21
C GLU A 24 2.37 5.94 21.13
N TYR A 25 2.77 5.70 19.87
CA TYR A 25 1.86 5.58 18.73
C TYR A 25 1.95 4.19 18.09
N LEU A 26 0.83 3.76 17.51
CA LEU A 26 0.74 2.47 16.83
C LEU A 26 1.53 2.49 15.50
N THR A 27 2.19 1.38 15.18
CA THR A 27 2.90 1.19 13.90
C THR A 27 1.96 0.99 12.69
N ALA A 28 0.64 0.93 12.91
CA ALA A 28 -0.38 0.84 11.87
C ALA A 28 -1.76 1.26 12.42
N ALA A 29 -2.75 1.45 11.54
CA ALA A 29 -4.14 1.68 11.97
C ALA A 29 -4.67 0.47 12.73
N PHE A 30 -5.40 0.75 13.82
CA PHE A 30 -5.84 -0.27 14.76
C PHE A 30 -6.76 -1.31 14.13
N SER A 31 -7.69 -0.89 13.27
CA SER A 31 -8.73 -1.77 12.71
C SER A 31 -8.36 -2.42 11.37
N SER A 32 -7.35 -1.92 10.66
CA SER A 32 -6.95 -2.44 9.34
C SER A 32 -5.49 -2.05 9.06
N GLY A 33 -4.59 -2.94 9.46
CA GLY A 33 -3.15 -2.69 9.54
C GLY A 33 -2.37 -3.98 9.81
N SER A 34 -2.82 -5.10 9.23
CA SER A 34 -2.37 -6.43 9.64
C SER A 34 -0.92 -6.72 9.27
N SER A 35 -0.35 -6.05 8.27
CA SER A 35 1.08 -6.12 7.93
C SER A 35 1.99 -5.26 8.84
N ASN A 36 1.57 -4.98 10.08
CA ASN A 36 2.34 -4.20 11.06
C ASN A 36 3.78 -4.67 11.26
N GLY A 37 4.01 -5.98 11.38
CA GLY A 37 5.35 -6.54 11.54
C GLY A 37 6.25 -6.32 10.33
N ALA A 38 5.71 -6.46 9.11
CA ALA A 38 6.46 -6.28 7.87
C ALA A 38 6.89 -4.82 7.67
N ALA A 39 6.02 -3.87 8.01
CA ALA A 39 6.36 -2.45 7.92
C ALA A 39 7.38 -2.03 8.98
N THR A 40 7.18 -2.40 10.25
CA THR A 40 8.15 -2.13 11.32
C THR A 40 9.53 -2.71 10.97
N SER A 41 9.61 -3.97 10.54
CA SER A 41 10.89 -4.61 10.23
C SER A 41 11.59 -3.98 9.03
N THR A 42 10.84 -3.55 8.01
CA THR A 42 11.41 -2.90 6.82
C THR A 42 11.92 -1.50 7.13
N ALA A 43 11.18 -0.72 7.92
CA ALA A 43 11.62 0.61 8.36
C ALA A 43 12.84 0.54 9.27
N ALA A 44 12.87 -0.43 10.19
CA ALA A 44 14.01 -0.68 11.08
C ALA A 44 15.20 -1.37 10.38
N SER A 45 15.14 -1.56 9.05
CA SER A 45 16.21 -2.18 8.25
C SER A 45 16.61 -3.59 8.69
N PHE A 46 15.67 -4.38 9.23
CA PHE A 46 15.90 -5.80 9.53
C PHE A 46 15.99 -6.65 8.26
N ALA A 47 15.52 -6.12 7.13
CA ALA A 47 15.66 -6.70 5.80
C ALA A 47 15.77 -5.60 4.73
N ALA A 48 16.19 -5.98 3.52
CA ALA A 48 16.27 -5.06 2.38
C ALA A 48 14.89 -4.50 1.98
N PHE A 49 13.89 -5.38 1.93
CA PHE A 49 12.47 -5.07 1.67
C PHE A 49 11.57 -6.01 2.49
N GLY A 50 10.28 -5.71 2.53
CA GLY A 50 9.26 -6.56 3.16
C GLY A 50 8.14 -6.93 2.19
N LEU A 51 7.43 -8.02 2.51
CA LEU A 51 6.20 -8.41 1.84
C LEU A 51 5.06 -8.45 2.87
N GLY A 52 3.92 -7.88 2.49
CA GLY A 52 2.67 -7.92 3.23
C GLY A 52 1.50 -8.27 2.31
N SER A 53 0.29 -8.07 2.82
CA SER A 53 -0.93 -8.20 2.04
C SER A 53 -1.94 -7.13 2.43
N GLU A 54 -2.82 -6.80 1.50
CA GLU A 54 -3.89 -5.85 1.73
C GLU A 54 -5.24 -6.41 1.33
N THR A 55 -6.20 -6.23 2.23
CA THR A 55 -7.62 -6.51 2.00
C THR A 55 -8.47 -5.24 2.06
N VAL A 56 -8.15 -4.33 2.98
CA VAL A 56 -8.81 -3.00 3.10
C VAL A 56 -7.78 -1.89 3.09
N SER A 57 -6.86 -1.89 4.06
CA SER A 57 -5.73 -0.94 4.12
C SER A 57 -4.49 -1.54 4.80
N SER A 58 -4.41 -2.87 4.88
CA SER A 58 -3.40 -3.59 5.66
C SER A 58 -1.98 -3.46 5.12
N GLY A 59 -1.78 -2.98 3.90
CA GLY A 59 -0.48 -2.63 3.35
C GLY A 59 -0.19 -1.13 3.47
N ARG A 60 -1.10 -0.28 2.99
CA ARG A 60 -0.93 1.18 2.97
C ARG A 60 -0.90 1.80 4.36
N SER A 61 -1.69 1.30 5.31
CA SER A 61 -1.70 1.87 6.66
C SER A 61 -0.40 1.62 7.43
N PRO A 62 0.15 0.39 7.51
CA PRO A 62 1.46 0.19 8.10
C PRO A 62 2.56 0.95 7.37
N ALA A 63 2.51 1.02 6.03
CA ALA A 63 3.49 1.77 5.25
C ALA A 63 3.51 3.26 5.60
N SER A 64 2.33 3.89 5.72
CA SER A 64 2.19 5.29 6.10
C SER A 64 2.79 5.58 7.48
N ASN A 65 2.55 4.71 8.46
CA ASN A 65 3.06 4.90 9.83
C ASN A 65 4.56 4.60 9.98
N ASN A 66 5.17 3.98 8.96
CA ASN A 66 6.57 3.59 8.95
C ASN A 66 7.40 4.30 7.87
N GLY A 67 6.84 5.30 7.18
CA GLY A 67 7.56 6.07 6.16
C GLY A 67 8.04 5.24 4.96
N LEU A 68 7.26 4.23 4.54
CA LEU A 68 7.63 3.30 3.48
C LEU A 68 6.90 3.56 2.17
N VAL A 69 7.53 3.16 1.06
CA VAL A 69 6.87 2.98 -0.24
C VAL A 69 6.11 1.66 -0.23
N CYS A 70 4.87 1.70 -0.70
CA CYS A 70 3.94 0.59 -0.71
C CYS A 70 3.21 0.54 -2.05
N HIS A 71 3.18 -0.62 -2.68
CA HIS A 71 2.48 -0.82 -3.95
C HIS A 71 1.32 -1.80 -3.79
N THR A 72 0.10 -1.31 -3.94
CA THR A 72 -1.12 -2.14 -4.01
C THR A 72 -1.51 -2.31 -5.48
N PRO A 73 -1.26 -3.48 -6.08
CA PRO A 73 -1.38 -3.65 -7.52
C PRO A 73 -2.84 -3.70 -8.00
N SER A 74 -3.04 -3.50 -9.31
CA SER A 74 -4.31 -3.84 -9.97
C SER A 74 -4.57 -5.35 -9.91
N ARG A 75 -5.83 -5.76 -10.08
CA ARG A 75 -6.26 -7.17 -10.05
C ARG A 75 -5.45 -7.99 -11.05
N GLY A 76 -4.87 -9.11 -10.60
CA GLY A 76 -4.16 -10.07 -11.44
C GLY A 76 -2.72 -9.69 -11.83
N VAL A 77 -2.20 -8.53 -11.44
CA VAL A 77 -0.82 -8.11 -11.74
C VAL A 77 0.20 -8.93 -10.94
N ILE A 78 -0.07 -9.20 -9.66
CA ILE A 78 0.75 -10.09 -8.84
C ILE A 78 -0.13 -11.27 -8.44
N SER A 79 0.32 -12.50 -8.73
CA SER A 79 -0.37 -13.70 -8.27
C SER A 79 -0.45 -13.71 -6.74
N ARG A 80 -1.63 -14.03 -6.22
CA ARG A 80 -1.85 -14.23 -4.77
C ARG A 80 -2.01 -15.70 -4.41
N ARG A 81 -1.64 -16.61 -5.30
CA ARG A 81 -1.61 -18.04 -4.99
C ARG A 81 -0.66 -18.29 -3.81
N GLY A 82 -1.14 -18.98 -2.78
CA GLY A 82 -0.40 -19.21 -1.54
C GLY A 82 -0.53 -18.09 -0.50
N LEU A 83 -1.22 -16.99 -0.81
CA LEU A 83 -1.60 -16.00 0.19
C LEU A 83 -2.73 -16.55 1.07
N TRP A 84 -2.62 -16.40 2.39
CA TRP A 84 -3.73 -16.69 3.30
C TRP A 84 -4.91 -15.75 3.02
N PRO A 85 -6.06 -16.27 2.55
CA PRO A 85 -7.18 -15.44 2.13
C PRO A 85 -7.93 -14.85 3.32
N LEU A 86 -8.47 -13.65 3.15
CA LEU A 86 -9.42 -13.02 4.08
C LEU A 86 -10.72 -12.64 3.34
N TYR A 87 -10.62 -11.77 2.34
CA TYR A 87 -11.72 -11.48 1.42
C TYR A 87 -11.19 -11.64 -0.01
N VAL A 88 -11.43 -12.80 -0.61
CA VAL A 88 -10.86 -13.21 -1.92
C VAL A 88 -11.20 -12.28 -3.08
N THR A 89 -12.14 -11.35 -2.95
CA THR A 89 -12.42 -10.33 -3.97
C THR A 89 -11.54 -9.08 -3.82
N CYS A 90 -10.88 -8.91 -2.68
CA CYS A 90 -10.11 -7.72 -2.28
C CYS A 90 -8.62 -8.00 -2.02
N ASP A 91 -8.26 -9.22 -1.63
CA ASP A 91 -6.89 -9.56 -1.21
C ASP A 91 -5.86 -9.35 -2.34
N VAL A 92 -4.77 -8.64 -2.04
CA VAL A 92 -3.60 -8.46 -2.91
C VAL A 92 -2.30 -8.61 -2.12
N VAL A 93 -1.23 -9.04 -2.81
CA VAL A 93 0.15 -9.01 -2.28
C VAL A 93 0.68 -7.58 -2.34
N VAL A 94 1.40 -7.15 -1.30
CA VAL A 94 1.90 -5.78 -1.17
C VAL A 94 3.38 -5.78 -0.80
N PRO A 95 4.29 -5.44 -1.73
CA PRO A 95 5.68 -5.14 -1.39
C PRO A 95 5.80 -3.83 -0.62
N LEU A 96 6.79 -3.78 0.28
CA LEU A 96 7.13 -2.64 1.13
C LEU A 96 8.62 -2.37 1.00
N THR A 97 9.00 -1.14 0.67
CA THR A 97 10.40 -0.73 0.51
C THR A 97 10.65 0.65 1.12
N ARG A 98 11.92 0.98 1.38
CA ARG A 98 12.31 2.32 1.87
C ARG A 98 12.42 3.35 0.74
N THR A 99 12.58 2.91 -0.51
CA THR A 99 12.70 3.81 -1.67
C THR A 99 11.89 3.31 -2.86
N VAL A 100 11.52 4.22 -3.77
CA VAL A 100 10.84 3.87 -5.03
C VAL A 100 11.77 3.04 -5.92
N LYS A 101 13.07 3.30 -5.91
CA LYS A 101 14.05 2.51 -6.67
C LYS A 101 14.04 1.03 -6.25
N ASP A 102 14.06 0.77 -4.95
CA ASP A 102 13.96 -0.60 -4.42
C ASP A 102 12.62 -1.24 -4.79
N MET A 103 11.53 -0.46 -4.80
CA MET A 103 10.21 -0.95 -5.19
C MET A 103 10.22 -1.46 -6.64
N LEU A 104 10.82 -0.70 -7.57
CA LEU A 104 10.91 -1.09 -8.97
C LEU A 104 11.72 -2.39 -9.13
N ALA A 105 12.85 -2.52 -8.42
CA ALA A 105 13.66 -3.74 -8.43
C ALA A 105 12.92 -4.96 -7.87
N VAL A 106 12.11 -4.79 -6.82
CA VAL A 106 11.27 -5.88 -6.28
C VAL A 106 10.19 -6.26 -7.28
N LEU A 107 9.51 -5.27 -7.88
CA LEU A 107 8.43 -5.50 -8.84
C LEU A 107 8.90 -6.28 -10.07
N GLU A 108 10.08 -5.99 -10.62
CA GLU A 108 10.67 -6.75 -11.73
C GLU A 108 10.72 -8.26 -11.46
N VAL A 109 10.97 -8.65 -10.21
CA VAL A 109 11.09 -10.06 -9.83
C VAL A 109 9.73 -10.70 -9.54
N ILE A 110 8.80 -9.99 -8.90
CA ILE A 110 7.56 -10.59 -8.37
C ILE A 110 6.34 -10.47 -9.29
N THR A 111 6.40 -9.67 -10.36
CA THR A 111 5.29 -9.49 -11.31
C THR A 111 5.31 -10.47 -12.48
N GLN A 112 5.90 -11.65 -12.28
CA GLN A 112 6.01 -12.69 -13.29
C GLN A 112 4.69 -13.45 -13.50
N PRO A 113 4.41 -13.94 -14.72
CA PRO A 113 3.25 -14.78 -14.98
C PRO A 113 3.24 -16.04 -14.11
N ASP A 114 2.10 -16.35 -13.51
CA ASP A 114 1.85 -17.60 -12.78
C ASP A 114 0.86 -18.44 -13.59
N PRO A 115 1.27 -19.58 -14.18
CA PRO A 115 0.39 -20.39 -15.01
C PRO A 115 -0.72 -21.09 -14.20
N GLU A 116 -0.54 -21.25 -12.89
CA GLU A 116 -1.55 -21.82 -12.00
C GLU A 116 -2.46 -20.70 -11.47
N THR A 117 -3.77 -20.88 -11.63
CA THR A 117 -4.80 -19.90 -11.24
C THR A 117 -5.59 -20.33 -10.01
N ILE A 118 -5.55 -21.61 -9.63
CA ILE A 118 -6.28 -22.14 -8.49
C ILE A 118 -5.85 -21.41 -7.20
N GLY A 119 -6.85 -20.92 -6.46
CA GLY A 119 -6.66 -20.11 -5.25
C GLY A 119 -6.53 -18.61 -5.50
N ASP A 120 -6.46 -18.16 -6.76
CA ASP A 120 -6.49 -16.76 -7.14
C ASP A 120 -7.81 -16.42 -7.84
N PHE A 121 -8.83 -16.05 -7.04
CA PHE A 121 -10.20 -15.84 -7.53
C PHE A 121 -10.31 -14.94 -8.78
N TRP A 122 -9.47 -13.92 -8.95
CA TRP A 122 -9.56 -13.00 -10.08
C TRP A 122 -8.97 -13.58 -11.37
N ARG A 123 -7.92 -14.40 -11.27
CA ARG A 123 -7.32 -15.09 -12.42
C ARG A 123 -8.03 -16.38 -12.79
N ASP A 124 -8.72 -17.00 -11.82
CA ASP A 124 -9.43 -18.27 -12.00
C ASP A 124 -10.85 -18.11 -12.58
N GLN A 125 -11.50 -16.97 -12.30
CA GLN A 125 -12.84 -16.69 -12.82
C GLN A 125 -12.85 -16.49 -14.34
N CYS A 126 -13.98 -16.80 -14.99
CA CYS A 126 -14.15 -16.75 -16.44
C CYS A 126 -15.13 -15.66 -16.95
N THR A 127 -15.59 -14.77 -16.07
CA THR A 127 -16.64 -13.78 -16.37
C THR A 127 -16.08 -12.43 -16.81
N VAL A 128 -15.01 -11.97 -16.16
CA VAL A 128 -14.36 -10.68 -16.40
C VAL A 128 -13.00 -10.93 -17.05
N THR A 129 -12.76 -10.35 -18.22
CA THR A 129 -11.43 -10.43 -18.85
C THR A 129 -10.46 -9.51 -18.11
N LEU A 130 -9.35 -10.05 -17.62
CA LEU A 130 -8.27 -9.28 -17.02
C LEU A 130 -7.11 -9.11 -18.00
N PRO A 131 -6.41 -7.95 -17.97
CA PRO A 131 -5.17 -7.80 -18.71
C PRO A 131 -4.12 -8.76 -18.15
N LYS A 132 -3.24 -9.27 -19.02
CA LYS A 132 -2.13 -10.12 -18.59
C LYS A 132 -1.13 -9.30 -17.76
N ALA A 133 -0.54 -9.94 -16.74
CA ALA A 133 0.50 -9.35 -15.89
C ALA A 133 1.77 -8.94 -16.69
N SER A 134 1.98 -9.53 -17.87
CA SER A 134 3.09 -9.25 -18.80
C SER A 134 3.21 -7.80 -19.26
N ASN A 135 2.24 -6.92 -18.97
CA ASN A 135 2.34 -5.50 -19.30
C ASN A 135 3.44 -4.75 -18.51
N LEU A 136 4.11 -5.41 -17.55
CA LEU A 136 5.28 -4.91 -16.84
C LEU A 136 6.61 -5.49 -17.36
N GLU A 137 6.61 -6.13 -18.53
CA GLU A 137 7.84 -6.65 -19.14
C GLU A 137 8.88 -5.54 -19.40
N GLY A 138 10.13 -5.85 -19.04
CA GLY A 138 11.31 -5.00 -19.24
C GLY A 138 11.85 -4.34 -17.97
N ASP A 139 12.88 -3.52 -18.15
CA ASP A 139 13.52 -2.74 -17.10
C ASP A 139 12.54 -1.68 -16.57
N LEU A 140 12.07 -1.84 -15.32
CA LEU A 140 11.15 -0.92 -14.65
C LEU A 140 11.87 0.32 -14.13
N SER A 141 13.21 0.34 -14.08
CA SER A 141 13.96 1.55 -13.72
C SER A 141 13.68 2.72 -14.69
N ARG A 142 13.24 2.43 -15.92
CA ARG A 142 12.75 3.45 -16.88
C ARG A 142 11.56 4.27 -16.37
N LEU A 143 10.83 3.78 -15.37
CA LEU A 143 9.72 4.51 -14.75
C LEU A 143 10.22 5.58 -13.76
N TYR A 144 11.51 5.57 -13.42
CA TYR A 144 12.13 6.53 -12.53
C TYR A 144 12.52 7.81 -13.29
N ASP A 145 11.56 8.73 -13.46
CA ASP A 145 11.76 10.02 -14.12
C ASP A 145 11.31 11.19 -13.22
N ALA A 146 12.27 12.05 -12.87
CA ALA A 146 12.05 13.23 -12.03
C ALA A 146 11.23 14.34 -12.71
N HIS A 147 11.03 14.28 -14.03
CA HIS A 147 10.25 15.25 -14.80
C HIS A 147 8.88 14.74 -15.23
N SER A 148 8.54 13.50 -14.84
CA SER A 148 7.31 12.80 -15.25
C SER A 148 6.01 13.50 -14.82
N LEU A 149 6.08 14.44 -13.88
CA LEU A 149 4.95 15.23 -13.38
C LEU A 149 4.57 16.44 -14.24
N ARG A 150 5.43 16.89 -15.16
CA ARG A 150 5.15 18.06 -15.98
C ARG A 150 3.88 17.87 -16.82
N GLY A 151 2.93 18.78 -16.67
CA GLY A 151 1.64 18.74 -17.37
C GLY A 151 0.66 17.66 -16.88
N LYS A 152 1.00 16.90 -15.83
CA LYS A 152 0.08 15.91 -15.25
C LYS A 152 -0.97 16.60 -14.39
N ARG A 153 -2.21 16.11 -14.46
CA ARG A 153 -3.33 16.61 -13.65
C ARG A 153 -3.57 15.67 -12.48
N LEU A 154 -3.44 16.16 -11.25
CA LEU A 154 -3.57 15.38 -10.02
C LEU A 154 -4.83 15.82 -9.25
N ALA A 155 -5.82 14.93 -9.17
CA ALA A 155 -7.04 15.20 -8.42
C ALA A 155 -6.89 14.81 -6.96
N VAL A 156 -7.16 15.76 -6.06
CA VAL A 156 -7.12 15.54 -4.59
C VAL A 156 -8.54 15.59 -4.03
N PRO A 157 -9.08 14.48 -3.50
CA PRO A 157 -10.40 14.48 -2.90
C PRO A 157 -10.44 15.35 -1.64
N LYS A 158 -11.32 16.36 -1.64
CA LYS A 158 -11.49 17.30 -0.52
C LYS A 158 -11.74 16.62 0.82
N MET A 159 -12.40 15.46 0.83
CA MET A 159 -12.66 14.69 2.05
C MET A 159 -11.41 14.16 2.77
N TYR A 160 -10.22 14.27 2.16
CA TYR A 160 -8.94 13.89 2.78
C TYR A 160 -8.09 15.08 3.23
N THR A 161 -8.45 16.30 2.82
CA THR A 161 -7.69 17.52 3.12
C THR A 161 -8.49 18.54 3.92
N GLU A 162 -9.82 18.49 3.83
CA GLU A 162 -10.75 19.37 4.52
C GLU A 162 -11.48 18.58 5.63
N ASP A 163 -11.57 19.18 6.82
CA ASP A 163 -12.39 18.65 7.92
C ASP A 163 -13.87 18.90 7.61
N ARG A 164 -14.45 18.12 6.69
CA ARG A 164 -15.90 18.17 6.41
C ARG A 164 -16.64 17.17 7.28
N SER A 165 -17.76 17.59 7.86
CA SER A 165 -18.86 16.67 8.13
C SER A 165 -19.31 16.11 6.79
N GLY A 166 -19.26 14.79 6.63
CA GLY A 166 -19.77 14.16 5.41
C GLY A 166 -21.25 14.47 5.20
N THR A 167 -21.75 14.17 4.00
CA THR A 167 -23.17 13.85 3.83
C THR A 167 -23.61 12.87 4.95
N SER A 168 -24.87 12.96 5.41
CA SER A 168 -25.42 12.42 6.69
C SER A 168 -25.08 10.99 7.12
N ILE A 169 -24.37 10.21 6.32
CA ILE A 169 -24.03 8.79 6.48
C ILE A 169 -22.56 8.52 6.83
N SER A 170 -21.66 9.51 6.74
CA SER A 170 -20.22 9.30 7.04
C SER A 170 -19.69 10.26 8.11
N LYS A 171 -18.91 9.74 9.06
CA LYS A 171 -18.26 10.54 10.11
C LYS A 171 -17.28 11.51 9.48
N ALA A 172 -17.20 12.73 10.05
CA ALA A 172 -16.17 13.69 9.67
C ALA A 172 -14.78 13.07 9.81
N ARG A 173 -13.92 13.30 8.81
CA ARG A 173 -12.53 12.88 8.83
C ARG A 173 -11.75 13.97 9.58
N PHE A 174 -10.90 13.57 10.51
CA PHE A 174 -10.01 14.48 11.22
C PHE A 174 -8.59 14.32 10.67
N GLY A 175 -8.01 15.40 10.14
CA GLY A 175 -6.59 15.49 9.83
C GLY A 175 -5.85 16.23 10.94
N SER A 176 -4.75 15.68 11.47
CA SER A 176 -3.93 16.44 12.42
C SER A 176 -3.25 17.63 11.72
N GLU A 177 -3.00 18.70 12.45
CA GLU A 177 -2.29 19.87 11.91
C GLU A 177 -0.91 19.52 11.34
N GLY A 178 -0.22 18.54 11.92
CA GLY A 178 1.04 18.02 11.39
C GLY A 178 0.88 17.40 10.00
N VAL A 179 -0.15 16.58 9.79
CA VAL A 179 -0.44 15.97 8.48
C VAL A 179 -0.84 17.04 7.46
N LYS A 180 -1.66 18.02 7.87
CA LYS A 180 -2.07 19.13 6.99
C LYS A 180 -0.86 19.95 6.51
N LYS A 181 0.13 20.20 7.38
CA LYS A 181 1.37 20.90 7.02
C LYS A 181 2.20 20.11 6.00
N VAL A 182 2.39 18.81 6.23
CA VAL A 182 3.12 17.94 5.29
C VAL A 182 2.40 17.87 3.94
N TRP A 183 1.06 17.80 3.95
CA TRP A 183 0.26 17.87 2.72
C TRP A 183 0.46 19.18 1.97
N ALA A 184 0.42 20.33 2.65
CA ALA A 184 0.64 21.63 2.03
C ALA A 184 2.03 21.72 1.35
N GLN A 185 3.07 21.16 1.99
CA GLN A 185 4.39 21.05 1.38
C GLN A 185 4.37 20.16 0.14
N ALA A 186 3.77 18.96 0.23
CA ALA A 186 3.66 18.05 -0.91
C ALA A 186 2.93 18.69 -2.10
N GLN A 187 1.87 19.46 -1.85
CA GLN A 187 1.15 20.20 -2.89
C GLN A 187 2.06 21.24 -3.58
N SER A 188 2.85 21.97 -2.79
CA SER A 188 3.83 22.94 -3.31
C SER A 188 4.88 22.25 -4.20
N ASP A 189 5.40 21.10 -3.75
CA ASP A 189 6.42 20.33 -4.48
C ASP A 189 5.88 19.78 -5.81
N LEU A 190 4.65 19.24 -5.80
CA LEU A 190 3.96 18.75 -7.00
C LEU A 190 3.74 19.88 -8.03
N THR A 191 3.26 21.04 -7.56
CA THR A 191 3.00 22.20 -8.44
C THR A 191 4.29 22.77 -9.01
N SER A 192 5.34 22.87 -8.18
CA SER A 192 6.68 23.33 -8.60
C SER A 192 7.32 22.36 -9.61
N SER A 193 6.92 21.10 -9.60
CA SER A 193 7.33 20.09 -10.58
C SER A 193 6.54 20.15 -11.91
N GLY A 194 5.58 21.08 -12.03
CA GLY A 194 4.78 21.31 -13.22
C GLY A 194 3.49 20.49 -13.30
N ALA A 195 3.06 19.85 -12.21
CA ALA A 195 1.74 19.25 -12.13
C ALA A 195 0.65 20.32 -11.92
N ILE A 196 -0.59 19.98 -12.29
CA ILE A 196 -1.81 20.79 -12.15
C ILE A 196 -2.78 20.11 -11.20
#